data_AF-A0A915JE59-F1
#
_entry.id   AF-A0A915JE59-F1
#
_cell.length_a   1.000
_cell.length_b   1.000
_cell.length_c   1.000
_cell.angle_alpha   90.00
_cell.angle_beta   90.00
_cell.angle_gamma   90.00
#
_symmetry.space_group_name_H-M   'P 1'
#
loop_
_entity.id
_entity.type
_entity.pdbx_description
1 polymer ?
#
loop_
_entity_poly.entity_id
_entity_poly.type
_entity_poly.pdbx_seq_one_letter_code
_entity_poly.pdbx_strand_id
1 'polypeptide(L)'
;MIDISTILVGHSLESDLKSMKIIHNNVVDTSIVFPHRMGLPYKRALKTLMLEFLEKIIQDEVEGHDSKEDACSCMQLMKWKVREDNPGLKK
;
A
#
# COMPACT_ATOMS: atom_id res chain seq x y z
N MET A 1 -19.38 2.89 -9.80
CA MET A 1 -18.63 4.15 -9.56
C MET A 1 -18.09 4.12 -8.15
N ILE A 2 -16.88 4.65 -7.93
CA ILE A 2 -16.29 4.79 -6.59
C ILE A 2 -16.96 6.00 -5.93
N ASP A 3 -17.47 5.83 -4.72
CA ASP A 3 -18.09 6.94 -3.97
C ASP A 3 -17.02 7.85 -3.36
N ILE A 4 -17.32 9.14 -3.21
CA ILE A 4 -16.39 10.11 -2.64
C ILE A 4 -15.96 9.75 -1.21
N SER A 5 -16.81 9.07 -0.44
CA SER A 5 -16.51 8.59 0.91
C SER A 5 -15.68 7.31 0.95
N THR A 6 -15.52 6.62 -0.19
CA THR A 6 -14.70 5.40 -0.26
C THR A 6 -13.24 5.75 0.01
N ILE A 7 -12.55 4.97 0.84
CA ILE A 7 -11.10 5.13 1.05
C ILE A 7 -10.38 4.16 0.12
N LEU A 8 -9.57 4.67 -0.80
CA LEU A 8 -8.72 3.85 -1.66
C LEU A 8 -7.41 3.55 -0.94
N VAL A 9 -7.03 2.26 -0.92
CA VAL A 9 -5.78 1.81 -0.28
C VAL A 9 -4.94 1.11 -1.33
N GLY A 10 -3.66 1.46 -1.43
CA GLY A 10 -2.75 0.87 -2.40
C GLY A 10 -1.31 1.31 -2.21
N HIS A 11 -0.47 1.10 -3.22
CA HIS A 11 0.94 1.42 -3.20
C HIS A 11 1.33 2.21 -4.44
N SER A 12 1.82 3.45 -4.27
CA SER A 12 2.14 4.36 -5.37
C SER A 12 0.94 4.68 -6.28
N LEU A 13 -0.25 4.85 -5.70
CA LEU A 13 -1.52 5.03 -6.41
C LEU A 13 -1.59 6.26 -7.31
N GLU A 14 -0.69 7.23 -7.13
CA GLU A 14 -0.56 8.40 -8.01
C GLU A 14 -0.49 7.99 -9.50
N SER A 15 0.33 7.00 -9.82
CA SER A 15 0.50 6.50 -11.19
C SER A 15 -0.77 5.83 -11.71
N ASP A 16 -1.44 5.03 -10.88
CA ASP A 16 -2.66 4.32 -11.24
C ASP A 16 -3.83 5.28 -11.48
N LEU A 17 -4.04 6.21 -10.55
CA LEU A 17 -5.11 7.22 -10.65
C LEU A 17 -4.91 8.13 -11.86
N LYS A 18 -3.66 8.52 -12.14
CA LYS A 18 -3.31 9.30 -13.35
C LYS A 18 -3.60 8.51 -14.62
N SER A 19 -3.27 7.23 -14.67
CA SER A 19 -3.51 6.35 -15.82
C SER A 19 -5.00 6.13 -16.06
N MET A 20 -5.78 5.97 -14.99
CA MET A 20 -7.24 5.83 -15.05
C MET A 20 -7.99 7.15 -15.23
N LYS A 21 -7.31 8.30 -15.13
CA LYS A 21 -7.89 9.66 -15.15
C LYS A 21 -8.95 9.86 -14.05
N ILE A 22 -8.68 9.32 -12.86
CA ILE A 22 -9.55 9.44 -11.69
C ILE A 22 -8.94 10.46 -10.72
N ILE A 23 -9.77 11.38 -10.22
CA ILE A 23 -9.43 12.27 -9.12
C ILE A 23 -10.21 11.80 -7.90
N HIS A 24 -9.50 11.38 -6.86
CA HIS A 24 -10.09 10.91 -5.61
C HIS A 24 -9.23 11.35 -4.43
N ASN A 25 -9.84 12.02 -3.45
CA ASN A 25 -9.09 12.65 -2.35
C ASN A 25 -8.87 11.71 -1.15
N ASN A 26 -9.74 10.72 -0.98
CA ASN A 26 -9.69 9.81 0.15
C ASN A 26 -8.79 8.59 -0.17
N VAL A 27 -7.48 8.80 -0.05
CA VAL A 27 -6.46 7.83 -0.43
C VAL A 27 -5.49 7.56 0.73
N VAL A 28 -5.21 6.29 0.97
CA VAL A 28 -4.13 5.79 1.82
C VAL A 28 -3.10 5.12 0.92
N ASP A 29 -1.99 5.82 0.67
CA ASP A 29 -0.88 5.30 -0.12
C ASP A 29 0.21 4.76 0.80
N THR A 30 0.42 3.45 0.77
CA THR A 30 1.44 2.77 1.58
C THR A 30 2.86 3.24 1.27
N SER A 31 3.15 3.73 0.05
CA SER A 31 4.47 4.30 -0.28
C SER A 31 4.77 5.62 0.44
N ILE A 32 3.72 6.32 0.88
CA ILE A 32 3.82 7.56 1.68
C ILE A 32 3.84 7.22 3.17
N VAL A 33 3.00 6.28 3.61
CA VAL A 33 2.95 5.84 5.02
C VAL A 33 4.29 5.22 5.46
N PHE A 34 5.00 4.57 4.54
CA PHE A 34 6.32 3.97 4.77
C PHE A 34 7.38 4.69 3.94
N PRO A 35 7.84 5.88 4.37
CA PRO A 35 8.71 6.72 3.56
C PRO A 35 10.09 6.09 3.35
N HIS A 36 10.69 6.39 2.20
CA HIS A 36 12.08 6.06 1.95
C HIS A 36 13.01 6.97 2.77
N ARG A 37 14.13 6.45 3.28
CA ARG A 37 15.08 7.20 4.12
C ARG A 37 15.66 8.44 3.43
N MET A 38 15.79 8.41 2.10
CA MET A 38 16.28 9.52 1.29
C MET A 38 15.18 10.52 0.88
N GLY A 39 13.93 10.30 1.29
CA GLY A 39 12.80 11.13 0.88
C GLY A 39 12.41 10.96 -0.59
N LEU A 40 11.44 11.76 -1.04
CA LEU A 40 11.00 11.80 -2.44
C LEU A 40 12.15 12.25 -3.37
N PRO A 41 12.23 11.73 -4.61
CA PRO A 41 11.23 10.89 -5.30
C PRO A 41 11.36 9.39 -5.00
N TYR A 42 12.31 8.97 -4.16
CA TYR A 42 12.53 7.56 -3.86
C TYR A 42 11.37 6.99 -3.02
N LYS A 43 10.83 5.84 -3.44
CA LYS A 43 9.77 5.10 -2.75
C LYS A 43 10.29 3.69 -2.42
N ARG A 44 9.88 3.14 -1.28
CA ARG A 44 10.19 1.76 -0.91
C ARG A 44 9.29 0.82 -1.71
N ALA A 45 9.83 -0.28 -2.25
CA ALA A 45 9.03 -1.27 -2.97
C ALA A 45 8.09 -2.02 -2.02
N LEU A 46 6.85 -2.31 -2.45
CA LEU A 46 5.87 -3.05 -1.65
C LEU A 46 6.41 -4.40 -1.16
N LYS A 47 7.09 -5.16 -2.02
CA LYS A 47 7.73 -6.44 -1.63
C LYS A 47 8.72 -6.30 -0.47
N THR A 48 9.48 -5.21 -0.44
CA THR A 48 10.44 -4.94 0.66
C THR A 48 9.70 -4.61 1.95
N LEU A 49 8.60 -3.86 1.88
CA LEU A 49 7.77 -3.56 3.04
C LEU A 49 7.11 -4.82 3.61
N MET A 50 6.56 -5.66 2.74
CA MET A 50 5.95 -6.92 3.14
C MET A 50 6.95 -7.86 3.81
N LEU A 51 8.17 -7.94 3.27
CA LEU A 51 9.23 -8.74 3.87
C LEU A 51 9.67 -8.19 5.23
N GLU A 52 9.90 -6.88 5.35
CA GLU A 52 10.43 -6.25 6.57
C GLU A 52 9.43 -6.25 7.73
N PHE A 53 8.16 -5.97 7.46
CA PHE A 53 7.16 -5.75 8.52
C PHE A 53 6.27 -6.95 8.79
N LEU A 54 6.09 -7.82 7.80
CA LEU A 54 5.17 -8.96 7.89
C LEU A 54 5.85 -10.30 7.65
N GLU A 55 7.16 -10.32 7.36
CA GLU A 55 7.92 -11.53 7.03
C GLU A 55 7.31 -12.32 5.85
N LYS A 56 6.70 -11.60 4.90
CA LYS A 56 6.05 -12.18 3.72
C LYS A 56 6.78 -11.85 2.43
N ILE A 57 7.04 -12.88 1.64
CA ILE A 57 7.48 -12.77 0.26
C ILE A 57 6.23 -12.70 -0.63
N ILE A 58 6.19 -11.71 -1.51
CA ILE A 58 5.14 -11.48 -2.52
C ILE A 58 5.82 -11.20 -3.86
N GLN A 59 5.09 -11.29 -4.98
CA GLN A 59 5.61 -11.01 -6.32
C GLN A 59 6.82 -11.89 -6.71
N ASP A 60 6.86 -13.15 -6.26
CA ASP A 60 7.97 -14.10 -6.54
C ASP A 60 7.79 -14.84 -7.88
N GLU A 61 6.64 -14.66 -8.53
CA GLU A 61 6.33 -15.30 -9.81
C GLU A 61 7.07 -14.64 -10.98
N VAL A 62 7.54 -15.46 -11.93
CA VAL A 62 8.32 -15.01 -13.09
C VAL A 62 7.45 -14.32 -14.15
N GLU A 63 6.14 -14.63 -14.19
CA GLU A 63 5.19 -14.09 -15.18
C GLU A 63 4.69 -12.67 -14.89
N GLY A 64 5.26 -12.00 -13.88
CA GLY A 64 4.87 -10.67 -13.45
C GLY A 64 3.99 -10.68 -12.21
N HIS A 65 3.47 -9.51 -11.84
CA HIS A 65 2.76 -9.33 -10.57
C HIS A 65 1.25 -9.55 -10.73
N ASP A 66 0.63 -10.11 -9.69
CA ASP A 66 -0.82 -10.18 -9.57
C ASP A 66 -1.36 -8.95 -8.83
N SER A 67 -2.19 -8.15 -9.51
CA SER A 67 -2.83 -6.96 -8.90
C SER A 67 -3.68 -7.31 -7.67
N LYS A 68 -4.25 -8.52 -7.62
CA LYS A 68 -5.01 -8.98 -6.45
C LYS A 68 -4.09 -9.22 -5.26
N GLU A 69 -2.92 -9.84 -5.47
CA GLU A 69 -1.90 -10.02 -4.43
C GLU A 69 -1.45 -8.66 -3.89
N ASP A 70 -1.16 -7.72 -4.78
CA ASP A 70 -0.69 -6.37 -4.41
C ASP A 70 -1.73 -5.62 -3.57
N ALA A 71 -3.00 -5.63 -4.01
CA ALA A 71 -4.10 -4.99 -3.28
C ALA A 71 -4.31 -5.63 -1.89
N CYS A 72 -4.26 -6.96 -1.80
CA CYS A 72 -4.35 -7.68 -0.53
C CYS A 72 -3.18 -7.34 0.40
N SER A 73 -1.98 -7.27 -0.15
CA SER A 73 -0.74 -6.95 0.57
C SER A 73 -0.77 -5.54 1.15
N CYS A 74 -1.21 -4.55 0.37
CA CYS A 74 -1.39 -3.17 0.85
C CYS A 74 -2.35 -3.10 2.05
N MET A 75 -3.48 -3.81 1.96
CA MET A 75 -4.46 -3.86 3.05
C MET A 75 -3.89 -4.55 4.31
N GLN A 76 -3.14 -5.64 4.14
CA GLN A 76 -2.49 -6.32 5.27
C GLN A 76 -1.46 -5.43 5.96
N LEU A 77 -0.62 -4.76 5.18
CA LEU A 77 0.41 -3.85 5.67
C LEU A 77 -0.20 -2.68 6.46
N MET A 78 -1.29 -2.08 5.96
CA MET A 78 -1.99 -1.02 6.69
C MET A 78 -2.66 -1.51 7.97
N LYS A 79 -3.27 -2.71 7.96
CA LYS A 79 -3.85 -3.30 9.18
C LYS A 79 -2.77 -3.53 10.25
N TRP A 80 -1.59 -3.98 9.85
CA TRP A 80 -0.45 -4.09 10.75
C TRP A 80 -0.03 -2.72 11.29
N LYS A 81 0.14 -1.72 10.43
CA LYS A 81 0.54 -0.37 10.84
C LYS A 81 -0.42 0.24 11.85
N VAL A 82 -1.73 0.12 11.63
CA VAL A 82 -2.76 0.63 12.55
C VAL A 82 -2.67 -0.04 13.92
N ARG A 83 -2.35 -1.34 13.98
CA ARG A 83 -2.17 -2.06 15.26
C ARG A 83 -0.93 -1.58 15.99
N GLU A 84 0.19 -1.45 15.29
CA GLU A 84 1.45 -0.97 15.88
C GLU A 84 1.31 0.46 16.42
N ASP A 85 0.60 1.33 15.68
CA ASP A 85 0.36 2.71 16.09
C ASP A 85 -0.65 2.83 17.25
N ASN A 86 -1.46 1.79 17.47
CA ASN A 86 -2.54 1.78 18.47
C ASN A 86 -2.49 0.49 19.30
N PRO A 87 -1.48 0.32 20.17
CA PRO A 87 -1.28 -0.91 20.95
C PRO A 87 -2.46 -1.24 21.90
N GLY A 88 -3.38 -0.29 22.13
CA GLY A 88 -4.60 -0.49 22.91
C GLY A 88 -5.80 -1.09 22.16
N LEU A 89 -5.75 -1.21 20.83
CA LEU A 89 -6.80 -1.88 20.05
C LEU A 89 -6.72 -3.40 20.28
N LYS A 90 -7.53 -3.91 21.23
CA LYS A 90 -7.68 -5.35 21.47
C LYS A 90 -8.32 -6.04 20.25
N LYS A 91 -7.93 -7.30 20.04
CA LYS A 91 -8.45 -8.19 18.97
C LYS A 91 -9.96 -8.31 18.99
#